data_AF-A0A6I4XRL6-F1
#
_entry.id   AF-A0A6I4XRL6-F1
#
_cell.length_a   1.000
_cell.length_b   1.000
_cell.length_c   1.000
_cell.angle_alpha   90.00
_cell.angle_beta   90.00
_cell.angle_gamma   90.00
#
_symmetry.space_group_name_H-M   'P 1'
#
loop_
_entity.id
_entity.type
_entity.pdbx_description
1 polymer ?
#
loop_
_entity_poly.entity_id
_entity_poly.type
_entity_poly.pdbx_seq_one_letter_code
_entity_poly.pdbx_strand_id
1 'polypeptide(L)' 'MAKIMIVEDETTIRELISEELQKWQFETIGTTDFNDVLDDFQEENPQLVL' A
#
# COMPACT_ATOMS: atom_id res chain seq x y z
N MET A 1 10.57 -9.10 -5.27
CA MET A 1 10.29 -8.63 -3.90
C MET A 1 8.79 -8.64 -3.72
N ALA A 2 8.27 -8.79 -2.51
CA ALA A 2 6.82 -8.74 -2.30
C ALA A 2 6.37 -7.26 -2.26
N LYS A 3 5.34 -6.95 -3.03
CA LYS A 3 4.57 -5.71 -3.07
C LYS A 3 3.41 -5.80 -2.08
N ILE A 4 3.32 -4.79 -1.24
CA ILE A 4 2.29 -4.62 -0.21
C ILE A 4 1.49 -3.38 -0.57
N MET A 5 0.18 -3.53 -0.69
CA MET A 5 -0.74 -2.41 -0.84
C MET A 5 -1.26 -1.98 0.53
N ILE A 6 -1.27 -0.68 0.80
CA ILE A 6 -1.69 -0.07 2.05
C ILE A 6 -2.99 0.70 1.80
N VAL A 7 -4.05 0.33 2.50
CA VAL A 7 -5.38 0.94 2.46
C VAL A 7 -5.62 1.67 3.78
N GLU A 8 -5.26 2.95 3.82
CA GLU A 8 -5.29 3.79 5.02
C GLU A 8 -5.76 5.22 4.67
N ASP A 9 -6.66 5.78 5.47
CA ASP A 9 -7.36 7.05 5.20
C ASP A 9 -6.56 8.26 5.64
N GLU A 10 -5.75 8.09 6.68
CA GLU A 10 -4.83 9.10 7.14
C GLU A 10 -3.47 9.00 6.43
N THR A 11 -3.13 10.04 5.65
CA THR A 11 -1.86 10.11 4.92
C THR A 11 -0.63 9.88 5.80
N THR A 12 -0.58 10.44 7.01
CA THR A 12 0.59 10.30 7.89
C THR A 12 0.81 8.84 8.30
N ILE A 13 -0.28 8.11 8.61
CA ILE A 13 -0.21 6.71 9.01
C ILE A 13 0.23 5.86 7.82
N ARG A 14 -0.34 6.10 6.64
CA ARG A 14 0.02 5.41 5.39
C ARG A 14 1.51 5.57 5.07
N GLU A 15 2.03 6.80 5.17
CA GLU A 15 3.44 7.10 4.95
C GLU A 15 4.34 6.41 5.97
N LEU A 16 3.99 6.47 7.26
CA LEU A 16 4.73 5.79 8.33
C LEU A 16 4.82 4.27 8.11
N ILE A 17 3.71 3.62 7.75
CA ILE A 17 3.69 2.17 7.46
C ILE A 17 4.55 1.86 6.23
N SER A 18 4.43 2.67 5.18
CA SER A 18 5.20 2.52 3.95
C SER A 18 6.71 2.61 4.21
N GLU A 19 7.16 3.63 4.95
CA GLU A 19 8.57 3.83 5.30
C GLU A 19 9.13 2.66 6.11
N GLU A 20 8.38 2.14 7.09
CA GLU A 20 8.82 0.97 7.86
C GLU A 20 8.96 -0.26 6.97
N LEU A 21 7.98 -0.56 6.11
CA LEU A 21 8.04 -1.73 5.21
C LEU A 21 9.17 -1.62 4.18
N GLN A 22 9.45 -0.42 3.67
CA GLN A 22 10.57 -0.18 2.75
C GLN A 22 11.93 -0.45 3.39
N LYS A 23 12.11 -0.24 4.70
CA LYS A 23 13.34 -0.63 5.43
C LYS A 23 13.59 -2.14 5.38
N TRP A 24 12.53 -2.94 5.27
CA TRP A 24 12.60 -4.39 5.11
C TRP A 24 12.69 -4.84 3.64
N GLN A 25 12.89 -3.90 2.72
CA GLN A 25 13.01 -4.16 1.27
C GLN A 25 11.71 -4.69 0.63
N PHE A 26 10.55 -4.39 1.24
CA PHE A 26 9.27 -4.56 0.58
C PHE A 26 9.00 -3.40 -0.38
N GLU A 27 8.30 -3.70 -1.46
CA GLU A 27 7.71 -2.68 -2.32
C GLU A 27 6.36 -2.30 -1.72
N THR A 28 6.06 -1.00 -1.66
CA THR A 28 4.82 -0.50 -1.06
C THR A 28 4.07 0.38 -2.03
N ILE A 29 2.75 0.24 -2.04
CA ILE A 29 1.85 1.17 -2.71
C ILE A 29 0.74 1.56 -1.75
N GLY A 30 0.38 2.83 -1.72
CA GLY A 30 -0.72 3.34 -0.91
C GLY A 30 -1.84 3.82 -1.81
N THR A 31 -3.07 3.36 -1.58
CA THR A 31 -4.23 3.95 -2.27
C THR A 31 -4.53 5.33 -1.70
N THR A 32 -4.95 6.26 -2.55
CA THR A 32 -5.37 7.61 -2.16
C THR A 32 -6.87 7.85 -2.30
N ASP A 33 -7.58 6.96 -2.99
CA ASP A 33 -9.04 7.00 -3.14
C ASP A 33 -9.65 5.66 -2.69
N PHE A 34 -10.40 5.71 -1.59
CA PHE A 34 -11.06 4.54 -1.02
C PHE A 34 -12.10 3.92 -1.95
N ASN A 35 -12.63 4.70 -2.89
CA ASN A 35 -13.60 4.19 -3.85
C ASN A 35 -12.93 3.31 -4.93
N ASP A 36 -11.63 3.50 -5.15
CA ASP A 36 -10.89 2.86 -6.25
C ASP A 36 -9.98 1.71 -5.76
N VAL A 37 -10.05 1.34 -4.48
CA VAL A 37 -9.23 0.27 -3.85
C VAL A 37 -9.23 -1.02 -4.66
N LEU A 38 -10.39 -1.41 -5.21
CA LEU A 38 -10.50 -2.64 -5.98
C LEU A 38 -9.78 -2.55 -7.34
N ASP A 39 -9.82 -1.39 -7.97
CA ASP A 39 -9.17 -1.15 -9.26
C ASP A 39 -7.65 -1.06 -9.05
N ASP A 40 -7.21 -0.31 -8.04
CA ASP A 40 -5.81 -0.24 -7.60
C ASP A 40 -5.25 -1.64 -7.29
N PHE A 41 -6.01 -2.47 -6.56
CA PHE A 41 -5.59 -3.85 -6.24
C PHE A 41 -5.40 -4.70 -7.50
N GLN A 42 -6.30 -4.59 -8.48
CA GLN A 42 -6.22 -5.35 -9.72
C GLN A 42 -5.05 -4.87 -10.60
N GLU A 43 -4.82 -3.57 -10.67
CA GLU A 43 -3.71 -2.98 -11.42
C GLU A 43 -2.36 -3.35 -10.81
N GLU A 44 -2.23 -3.21 -9.49
CA GLU A 44 -0.95 -3.35 -8.80
C GLU A 44 -0.58 -4.80 -8.49
N ASN A 45 -1.59 -5.69 -8.44
CA ASN A 45 -1.47 -7.11 -8.14
C ASN A 45 -0.54 -7.38 -6.92
N PRO A 46 -0.82 -6.75 -5.75
CA PRO A 46 0.01 -6.87 -4.57
C PRO A 46 -0.10 -8.29 -3.99
N GLN A 47 0.94 -8.75 -3.29
CA GLN A 47 0.89 -10.04 -2.60
C GLN A 47 0.28 -9.96 -1.20
N LEU A 48 0.13 -8.75 -0.64
CA LEU A 48 -0.49 -8.48 0.65
C LEU A 48 -1.22 -7.13 0.59
N VAL A 49 -2.36 -7.04 1.27
CA VAL A 49 -3.08 -5.79 1.51
C VAL A 49 -3.08 -5.53 3.02
N LEU A 50 -2.76 -4.31 3.41
CA LEU A 50 -2.61 -3.84 4.78
C LEU A 50 -3.56 -2.68 5.05
#